data_AF-A0A7Y3X189-F1
#
_entry.id   AF-A0A7Y3X189-F1
#
_cell.length_a   1.000
_cell.length_b   1.000
_cell.length_c   1.000
_cell.angle_alpha   90.00
_cell.angle_beta   90.00
_cell.angle_gamma   90.00
#
_symmetry.space_group_name_H-M   'P 1'
#
loop_
_entity.id
_entity.type
_entity.pdbx_description
1 polymer ?
#
loop_
_entity_poly.entity_id
_entity_poly.type
_entity_poly.pdbx_seq_one_letter_code
_entity_poly.pdbx_strand_id
1 'polypeptide(L)'
;MKSLKHLLTILSFFALSLSYAQVSVNVNIGTPPSWGPSGYNDVRYYYLPDLETYYDVNTSNYIYVSNGKWIQSRYLPRAYRNYDLYNEYKVVLTDYRGNRPYDNYKVHKVKYGKGYKGSPQKTIGQKPGKGNNKHHHDKGHGNDKGNGHGKGKH
;
A
#
# COMPACT_ATOMS: atom_id res chain seq x y z
N MET A 1 28.82 -15.40 61.82
CA MET A 1 27.64 -15.88 61.06
C MET A 1 26.48 -14.87 60.93
N LYS A 2 26.62 -13.60 61.34
CA LYS A 2 25.52 -12.60 61.23
C LYS A 2 25.68 -11.64 60.02
N SER A 3 26.92 -11.41 59.57
CA SER A 3 27.24 -10.56 58.42
C SER A 3 26.97 -11.20 57.05
N LEU A 4 26.91 -12.54 56.97
CA LEU A 4 26.64 -13.25 55.71
C LEU A 4 25.16 -13.15 55.29
N LYS A 5 24.26 -12.95 56.27
CA LYS A 5 22.81 -12.82 56.02
C LYS A 5 22.47 -11.52 55.30
N HIS A 6 23.21 -10.44 55.59
CA HIS A 6 22.98 -9.11 55.00
C HIS A 6 23.57 -8.97 53.59
N LEU A 7 24.63 -9.72 53.27
CA LEU A 7 25.20 -9.76 51.92
C LEU A 7 24.19 -10.37 50.91
N LEU A 8 23.45 -11.40 51.34
CA LEU A 8 22.42 -12.04 50.52
C LEU A 8 21.20 -11.13 50.30
N THR A 9 20.91 -10.24 51.25
CA THR A 9 19.78 -9.30 51.15
C THR A 9 20.06 -8.16 50.17
N ILE A 10 21.31 -7.72 50.04
CA ILE A 10 21.73 -6.66 49.12
C ILE A 10 21.79 -7.16 47.67
N LEU A 11 22.19 -8.42 47.45
CA LEU A 11 22.21 -9.03 46.12
C LEU A 11 20.80 -9.26 45.54
N SER A 12 19.79 -9.37 46.41
CA SER A 12 18.39 -9.56 46.00
C SER A 12 17.75 -8.31 45.36
N PHE A 13 18.39 -7.14 45.43
CA PHE A 13 17.81 -5.88 44.92
C PHE A 13 18.34 -5.44 43.54
N PHE A 14 19.32 -6.15 42.97
CA PHE A 14 19.96 -5.75 41.70
C PHE A 14 19.54 -6.56 40.47
N ALA A 15 18.46 -7.33 40.56
CA ALA A 15 17.90 -8.07 39.43
C ALA A 15 16.66 -7.39 38.85
N LEU A 16 16.75 -6.09 38.56
CA LEU A 16 15.79 -5.45 37.66
C LEU A 16 16.14 -5.87 36.24
N SER A 17 15.53 -6.97 35.83
CA SER A 17 15.60 -7.51 34.48
C SER A 17 15.13 -6.45 33.48
N LEU A 18 16.04 -6.04 32.58
CA LEU A 18 15.68 -5.29 31.37
C LEU A 18 14.89 -6.25 30.46
N SER A 19 13.58 -6.23 30.62
CA SER A 19 12.67 -6.99 29.76
C SER A 19 12.50 -6.23 28.44
N TYR A 20 13.24 -6.63 27.41
CA TYR A 20 12.95 -6.24 26.03
C TYR A 20 11.76 -7.05 25.55
N ALA A 21 10.55 -6.63 25.90
CA ALA A 21 9.34 -7.21 25.35
C ALA A 21 9.29 -6.87 23.84
N GLN A 22 9.73 -7.81 23.00
CA GLN A 22 9.45 -7.77 21.56
C GLN A 22 7.96 -8.10 21.41
N VAL A 23 7.11 -7.07 21.41
CA VAL A 23 5.67 -7.24 21.18
C VAL A 23 5.47 -7.48 19.69
N SER A 24 5.39 -8.76 19.31
CA SER A 24 4.86 -9.14 17.99
C SER A 24 3.34 -9.01 18.05
N VAL A 25 2.83 -7.88 17.56
CA VAL A 25 1.41 -7.76 17.27
C VAL A 25 1.13 -8.48 15.94
N ASN A 26 0.55 -9.67 16.02
CA ASN A 26 -0.05 -10.31 14.85
C ASN A 26 -1.33 -9.55 14.51
N VAL A 27 -1.21 -8.52 13.67
CA VAL A 27 -2.36 -7.78 13.18
C VAL A 27 -2.90 -8.56 11.98
N ASN A 28 -4.11 -9.11 12.10
CA ASN A 28 -4.83 -9.61 10.93
C ASN A 28 -5.17 -8.40 10.05
N ILE A 29 -4.25 -8.03 9.17
CA ILE A 29 -4.51 -7.04 8.13
C ILE A 29 -5.30 -7.79 7.06
N GLY A 30 -6.56 -7.38 6.84
CA GLY A 30 -7.40 -7.96 5.81
C GLY A 30 -6.72 -7.99 4.44
N THR A 31 -7.27 -8.71 3.48
CA THR A 31 -6.67 -8.79 2.14
C THR A 31 -6.78 -7.44 1.43
N PRO A 32 -5.66 -6.81 1.02
CA PRO A 32 -5.71 -5.58 0.25
C PRO A 32 -6.49 -5.77 -1.05
N PRO A 33 -7.24 -4.74 -1.49
CA PRO A 33 -7.95 -4.79 -2.76
C PRO A 33 -6.97 -4.88 -3.93
N SER A 34 -7.38 -5.50 -5.03
CA SER A 34 -6.53 -5.66 -6.23
C SER A 34 -6.06 -4.32 -6.82
N TRP A 35 -6.82 -3.25 -6.64
CA TRP A 35 -6.40 -1.91 -7.07
C TRP A 35 -5.38 -1.26 -6.12
N GLY A 36 -5.13 -1.83 -4.93
CA GLY A 36 -4.19 -1.30 -3.94
C GLY A 36 -2.74 -1.33 -4.43
N PRO A 37 -1.84 -0.48 -3.89
CA PRO A 37 -0.43 -0.47 -4.29
C PRO A 37 0.27 -1.77 -3.89
N SER A 38 1.06 -2.34 -4.80
CA SER A 38 1.92 -3.51 -4.55
C SER A 38 3.19 -3.12 -3.79
N GLY A 39 3.79 -4.07 -3.06
CA GLY A 39 5.09 -3.89 -2.40
C GLY A 39 4.99 -3.44 -0.94
N TYR A 40 3.82 -3.57 -0.33
CA TYR A 40 3.60 -3.24 1.09
C TYR A 40 3.01 -4.45 1.82
N ASN A 41 3.62 -4.84 2.93
CA ASN A 41 3.29 -6.07 3.65
C ASN A 41 2.31 -5.85 4.82
N ASP A 42 2.27 -4.65 5.38
CA ASP A 42 1.42 -4.28 6.51
C ASP A 42 0.86 -2.88 6.29
N VAL A 43 -0.31 -2.83 5.65
CA VAL A 43 -1.02 -1.56 5.43
C VAL A 43 -2.47 -1.73 5.79
N ARG A 44 -2.89 -0.95 6.78
CA ARG A 44 -4.29 -0.84 7.14
C ARG A 44 -5.04 0.22 6.34
N TYR A 45 -4.42 1.36 6.04
CA TYR A 45 -5.13 2.47 5.38
C TYR A 45 -4.43 2.98 4.12
N TYR A 46 -5.25 3.24 3.11
CA TYR A 46 -4.88 4.07 1.97
C TYR A 46 -5.59 5.41 2.09
N TYR A 47 -4.88 6.52 1.88
CA TYR A 47 -5.50 7.81 1.60
C TYR A 47 -5.57 8.01 0.08
N LEU A 48 -6.75 8.40 -0.40
CA LEU A 48 -7.07 8.66 -1.80
C LEU A 48 -7.21 10.18 -1.98
N PRO A 49 -6.16 10.88 -2.46
CA PRO A 49 -6.12 12.35 -2.51
C PRO A 49 -7.25 12.95 -3.35
N ASP A 50 -7.51 12.41 -4.54
CA ASP A 50 -8.46 13.01 -5.49
C ASP A 50 -9.91 12.92 -4.96
N LEU A 51 -10.17 11.92 -4.10
CA LEU A 51 -11.46 11.66 -3.48
C LEU A 51 -11.55 12.19 -2.03
N GLU A 52 -10.45 12.71 -1.49
CA GLU A 52 -10.30 13.08 -0.07
C GLU A 52 -10.82 11.99 0.89
N THR A 53 -10.59 10.72 0.55
CA THR A 53 -11.21 9.54 1.16
C THR A 53 -10.14 8.59 1.69
N TYR A 54 -10.40 7.89 2.78
CA TYR A 54 -9.58 6.76 3.22
C TYR A 54 -10.20 5.44 2.81
N TYR A 55 -9.40 4.42 2.63
CA TYR A 55 -9.84 3.02 2.54
C TYR A 55 -9.18 2.21 3.65
N ASP A 56 -9.99 1.55 4.47
CA ASP A 56 -9.54 0.62 5.50
C ASP A 56 -9.51 -0.80 4.92
N VAL A 57 -8.30 -1.34 4.78
CA VAL A 57 -8.03 -2.68 4.27
C VAL A 57 -8.63 -3.76 5.17
N ASN A 58 -8.63 -3.54 6.49
CA ASN A 58 -9.13 -4.54 7.43
C ASN A 58 -10.66 -4.71 7.32
N THR A 59 -11.38 -3.59 7.24
CA THR A 59 -12.85 -3.60 7.19
C THR A 59 -13.41 -3.58 5.77
N SER A 60 -12.56 -3.40 4.75
CA SER A 60 -12.95 -3.18 3.35
C SER A 60 -13.95 -2.04 3.16
N ASN A 61 -13.81 -0.98 3.97
CA ASN A 61 -14.68 0.19 3.96
C ASN A 61 -13.92 1.44 3.50
N TYR A 62 -14.62 2.30 2.78
CA TYR A 62 -14.24 3.69 2.56
C TYR A 62 -14.64 4.54 3.76
N ILE A 63 -13.81 5.51 4.10
CA ILE A 63 -14.03 6.47 5.18
C ILE A 63 -13.93 7.87 4.59
N TYR A 64 -15.05 8.60 4.58
CA TYR A 64 -15.15 9.91 3.96
C TYR A 64 -16.12 10.82 4.71
N VAL A 65 -16.08 12.11 4.40
CA VAL A 65 -16.99 13.11 4.96
C VAL A 65 -18.32 13.07 4.21
N SER A 66 -19.42 12.88 4.95
CA SER A 66 -20.79 13.05 4.48
C SER A 66 -21.56 13.90 5.49
N ASN A 67 -22.23 14.95 5.02
CA ASN A 67 -22.96 15.90 5.87
C ASN A 67 -22.13 16.41 7.07
N GLY A 68 -20.87 16.75 6.81
CA GLY A 68 -19.93 17.25 7.82
C GLY A 68 -19.41 16.21 8.81
N LYS A 69 -19.77 14.93 8.67
CA LYS A 69 -19.35 13.84 9.56
C LYS A 69 -18.55 12.78 8.82
N TRP A 70 -17.56 12.20 9.50
CA TRP A 70 -16.86 11.03 9.00
C TRP A 70 -17.76 9.81 9.12
N ILE A 71 -17.96 9.11 8.00
CA ILE A 71 -18.73 7.87 7.96
C ILE A 71 -17.88 6.76 7.35
N GLN A 72 -18.25 5.51 7.64
CA GLN A 72 -17.69 4.33 6.98
C GLN A 72 -18.74 3.73 6.06
N SER A 73 -18.34 3.35 4.85
CA SER A 73 -19.23 2.82 3.82
C SER A 73 -18.49 1.81 2.94
N ARG A 74 -19.17 0.74 2.52
CA ARG A 74 -18.62 -0.23 1.57
C ARG A 74 -18.42 0.34 0.16
N TYR A 75 -19.03 1.49 -0.12
CA TYR A 75 -18.99 2.13 -1.42
C TYR A 75 -18.42 3.54 -1.32
N LEU A 76 -17.77 3.97 -2.40
CA LEU A 76 -17.34 5.35 -2.56
C LEU A 76 -18.54 6.33 -2.46
N PRO A 77 -18.29 7.61 -2.14
CA PRO A 77 -19.29 8.65 -2.25
C PRO A 77 -19.96 8.61 -3.63
N ARG A 78 -21.26 8.91 -3.70
CA ARG A 78 -22.02 8.84 -4.97
C ARG A 78 -21.35 9.60 -6.12
N ALA A 79 -20.73 10.74 -5.83
CA ALA A 79 -19.98 11.56 -6.79
C ALA A 79 -18.79 10.82 -7.44
N TYR A 80 -18.24 9.80 -6.78
CA TYR A 80 -17.05 9.05 -7.22
C TYR A 80 -17.33 7.56 -7.43
N ARG A 81 -18.60 7.15 -7.56
CA ARG A 81 -18.98 5.73 -7.67
C ARG A 81 -18.30 5.00 -8.85
N ASN A 82 -18.00 5.72 -9.93
CA ASN A 82 -17.38 5.18 -11.14
C ASN A 82 -15.90 5.56 -11.26
N TYR A 83 -15.27 6.01 -10.17
CA TYR A 83 -13.89 6.44 -10.20
C TYR A 83 -12.94 5.27 -10.43
N ASP A 84 -11.92 5.47 -11.26
CA ASP A 84 -10.99 4.41 -11.63
C ASP A 84 -9.89 4.22 -10.57
N LEU A 85 -10.20 3.38 -9.59
CA LEU A 85 -9.25 3.08 -8.52
C LEU A 85 -7.99 2.36 -9.00
N TYR A 86 -7.89 1.84 -10.23
CA TYR A 86 -6.64 1.23 -10.70
C TYR A 86 -5.61 2.27 -11.16
N ASN A 87 -6.06 3.42 -11.64
CA ASN A 87 -5.20 4.51 -12.11
C ASN A 87 -5.09 5.66 -11.10
N GLU A 88 -5.86 5.60 -10.03
CA GLU A 88 -5.78 6.60 -8.96
C GLU A 88 -4.46 6.48 -8.18
N TYR A 89 -3.90 7.60 -7.71
CA TYR A 89 -2.76 7.53 -6.81
C TYR A 89 -3.25 7.24 -5.39
N LYS A 90 -2.57 6.35 -4.66
CA LYS A 90 -2.88 6.06 -3.26
C LYS A 90 -1.68 6.37 -2.38
N VAL A 91 -1.92 7.14 -1.35
CA VAL A 91 -0.94 7.29 -0.28
C VAL A 91 -1.10 6.12 0.67
N VAL A 92 -0.05 5.33 0.80
CA VAL A 92 0.02 4.23 1.75
C VAL A 92 0.40 4.77 3.12
N LEU A 93 -0.45 4.59 4.13
CA LEU A 93 -0.20 5.07 5.49
C LEU A 93 0.57 4.03 6.31
N THR A 94 1.86 3.83 6.00
CA THR A 94 2.72 2.80 6.60
C THR A 94 2.95 2.99 8.09
N ASP A 95 2.90 4.22 8.60
CA ASP A 95 3.30 4.56 9.96
C ASP A 95 2.10 4.84 10.89
N TYR A 96 0.87 4.65 10.39
CA TYR A 96 -0.35 4.88 11.15
C TYR A 96 -0.89 3.57 11.76
N ARG A 97 -1.23 3.57 13.05
CA ARG A 97 -1.71 2.38 13.79
C ARG A 97 -3.07 2.56 14.47
N GLY A 98 -3.70 3.73 14.38
CA GLY A 98 -4.96 4.02 15.04
C GLY A 98 -6.22 3.52 14.30
N ASN A 99 -7.39 3.81 14.88
CA ASN A 99 -8.71 3.47 14.30
C ASN A 99 -9.38 4.66 13.58
N ARG A 100 -8.72 5.83 13.57
CA ARG A 100 -9.30 7.11 13.13
C ARG A 100 -8.33 7.82 12.18
N PRO A 101 -8.08 7.27 10.98
CA PRO A 101 -7.07 7.82 10.07
C PRO A 101 -7.35 9.29 9.70
N TYR A 102 -8.61 9.70 9.80
CA TYR A 102 -9.08 11.06 9.57
C TYR A 102 -8.70 12.08 10.66
N ASP A 103 -8.18 11.67 11.82
CA ASP A 103 -7.66 12.63 12.81
C ASP A 103 -6.48 13.44 12.21
N ASN A 104 -5.75 12.86 11.25
CA ASN A 104 -4.67 13.51 10.49
C ASN A 104 -5.13 14.12 9.15
N TYR A 105 -6.45 14.22 8.91
CA TYR A 105 -6.98 14.62 7.62
C TYR A 105 -6.51 15.98 7.13
N LYS A 106 -6.44 16.99 8.01
CA LYS A 106 -5.96 18.32 7.63
C LYS A 106 -4.52 18.26 7.09
N VAL A 107 -3.67 17.45 7.71
CA VAL A 107 -2.27 17.25 7.30
C VAL A 107 -2.22 16.51 5.96
N HIS A 108 -2.95 15.40 5.83
CA HIS A 108 -2.96 14.61 4.59
C HIS A 108 -3.51 15.39 3.40
N LYS A 109 -4.57 16.18 3.61
CA LYS A 109 -5.17 17.01 2.55
C LYS A 109 -4.21 18.07 2.02
N VAL A 110 -3.44 18.70 2.91
CA VAL A 110 -2.44 19.71 2.50
C VAL A 110 -1.24 19.05 1.85
N LYS A 111 -0.73 17.95 2.43
CA LYS A 111 0.45 17.25 1.94
C LYS A 111 0.20 16.54 0.61
N TYR A 112 -1.00 15.98 0.43
CA TYR A 112 -1.43 15.22 -0.73
C TYR A 112 -2.73 15.81 -1.25
N GLY A 113 -2.64 16.98 -1.88
CA GLY A 113 -3.78 17.65 -2.49
C GLY A 113 -4.36 16.87 -3.68
N LYS A 114 -5.51 17.30 -4.18
CA LYS A 114 -6.08 16.76 -5.42
C LYS A 114 -5.11 16.94 -6.58
N GLY A 115 -4.98 15.92 -7.41
CA GLY A 115 -4.00 15.82 -8.50
C GLY A 115 -2.61 15.38 -8.03
N TYR A 116 -2.38 15.14 -6.74
CA TYR A 116 -1.09 14.67 -6.26
C TYR A 116 -0.77 13.30 -6.84
N LYS A 117 0.37 13.21 -7.53
CA LYS A 117 0.95 11.95 -8.02
C LYS A 117 2.40 11.89 -7.55
N GLY A 118 2.76 10.82 -6.86
CA GLY A 118 4.16 10.49 -6.55
C GLY A 118 4.76 9.60 -7.64
N SER A 119 5.74 8.78 -7.26
CA SER A 119 6.29 7.75 -8.15
C SER A 119 5.18 6.82 -8.68
N PRO A 120 5.30 6.32 -9.92
CA PRO A 120 4.33 5.38 -10.48
C PRO A 120 4.08 4.18 -9.58
N GLN A 121 2.81 3.88 -9.31
CA GLN A 121 2.41 2.77 -8.46
C GLN A 121 1.94 1.60 -9.31
N LYS A 122 2.47 0.41 -9.04
CA LYS A 122 1.92 -0.84 -9.55
C LYS A 122 0.80 -1.29 -8.62
N THR A 123 -0.31 -1.77 -9.19
CA THR A 123 -1.40 -2.36 -8.43
C THR A 123 -1.14 -3.84 -8.14
N ILE A 124 -1.72 -4.36 -7.07
CA ILE A 124 -1.60 -5.78 -6.67
C ILE A 124 -2.20 -6.70 -7.74
N GLY A 125 -3.34 -6.33 -8.29
CA GLY A 125 -4.04 -7.08 -9.31
C GLY A 125 -4.25 -6.30 -10.60
N GLN A 126 -4.73 -7.00 -11.62
CA GLN A 126 -5.03 -6.43 -12.93
C GLN A 126 -6.40 -5.75 -12.93
N LYS A 127 -6.52 -4.66 -13.70
CA LYS A 127 -7.79 -3.97 -13.90
C LYS A 127 -8.79 -4.88 -14.64
N PRO A 128 -9.99 -5.14 -14.10
CA PRO A 128 -11.01 -5.93 -14.78
C PRO A 128 -11.40 -5.31 -16.13
N GLY A 129 -11.63 -6.14 -17.14
CA GLY A 129 -12.07 -5.71 -18.48
C GLY A 129 -10.95 -5.38 -19.47
N LYS A 130 -9.68 -5.35 -19.03
CA LYS A 130 -8.54 -5.45 -19.96
C LYS A 130 -8.23 -6.92 -20.18
N GLY A 131 -8.88 -7.52 -21.18
CA GLY A 131 -8.48 -8.84 -21.69
C GLY A 131 -6.98 -8.81 -22.03
N ASN A 132 -6.25 -9.81 -21.55
CA ASN A 132 -4.84 -9.98 -21.86
C ASN A 132 -4.68 -10.35 -23.35
N ASN A 133 -4.76 -9.38 -24.25
CA ASN A 133 -4.20 -9.53 -25.59
C ASN A 133 -2.71 -9.21 -25.51
N LYS A 134 -1.95 -10.02 -24.76
CA LYS A 134 -0.50 -10.14 -24.98
C LYS A 134 -0.29 -11.04 -26.20
N HIS A 135 -0.64 -10.54 -27.37
CA HIS A 135 -0.02 -11.04 -28.59
C HIS A 135 1.42 -10.54 -28.56
N HIS A 136 2.33 -11.39 -28.09
CA HIS A 136 3.75 -11.26 -28.40
C HIS A 136 3.87 -11.33 -29.93
N HIS A 137 3.89 -10.19 -30.60
CA HIS A 137 4.47 -10.10 -31.92
C HIS A 137 5.98 -10.03 -31.75
N ASP A 138 6.60 -11.20 -31.71
CA ASP A 138 8.02 -11.35 -31.99
C ASP A 138 8.21 -11.04 -33.47
N LYS A 139 8.39 -9.76 -33.81
CA LYS A 139 8.85 -9.37 -35.15
C LYS A 139 10.36 -9.52 -35.17
N GLY A 140 10.80 -10.77 -35.39
CA GLY A 140 12.14 -11.04 -35.86
C GLY A 140 12.34 -10.40 -37.23
N HIS A 141 12.94 -9.21 -37.26
CA HIS A 141 13.47 -8.62 -38.48
C HIS A 141 14.80 -9.29 -38.82
N GLY A 142 14.74 -10.45 -39.46
CA GLY A 142 15.87 -11.03 -40.19
C GLY A 142 16.10 -10.23 -41.48
N ASN A 143 17.05 -9.30 -41.45
CA ASN A 143 17.55 -8.64 -42.65
C ASN A 143 18.80 -9.39 -43.15
N ASP A 144 18.60 -10.54 -43.79
CA ASP A 144 19.65 -11.18 -44.58
C ASP A 144 19.60 -10.65 -46.01
N LYS A 145 20.42 -9.62 -46.27
CA LYS A 145 20.74 -9.16 -47.62
C LYS A 145 21.68 -10.17 -48.28
N GLY A 146 21.10 -11.16 -48.96
CA GLY A 146 21.83 -12.03 -49.88
C GLY A 146 22.19 -11.31 -51.18
N ASN A 147 23.49 -11.02 -51.36
CA ASN A 147 24.08 -10.56 -52.62
C ASN A 147 23.99 -11.67 -53.69
N GLY A 148 23.29 -11.40 -54.79
CA GLY A 148 23.27 -12.25 -55.99
C GLY A 148 23.96 -11.57 -57.18
N HIS A 149 25.24 -11.85 -57.38
CA HIS A 149 25.95 -11.59 -58.64
C HIS A 149 25.76 -12.78 -59.59
N GLY A 150 25.41 -12.55 -60.86
CA GLY A 150 25.23 -13.66 -61.81
C GLY A 150 24.93 -13.30 -63.27
N LYS A 151 25.92 -12.70 -63.95
CA LYS A 151 26.25 -12.70 -65.40
C LYS A 151 25.15 -13.04 -66.44
N GLY A 152 24.84 -12.05 -67.28
CA GLY A 152 24.29 -12.26 -68.62
C GLY A 152 25.35 -12.69 -69.63
N LYS A 153 24.96 -13.59 -70.53
CA LYS A 153 25.58 -13.85 -71.83
C LYS A 153 24.46 -14.09 -72.82
N HIS A 154 24.33 -13.24 -73.82
CA HIS A 154 23.88 -13.53 -75.18
C HIS A 154 24.41 -12.42 -76.07
#